data_AF-A0A168HA14-F1
#
_entry.id   AF-A0A168HA14-F1
#
_cell.length_a   1.000
_cell.length_b   1.000
_cell.length_c   1.000
_cell.angle_alpha   90.00
_cell.angle_beta   90.00
_cell.angle_gamma   90.00
#
_symmetry.space_group_name_H-M   'P 1'
#
loop_
_entity.id
_entity.type
_entity.pdbx_description
1 polymer ?
#
loop_
_entity_poly.entity_id
_entity_poly.type
_entity_poly.pdbx_seq_one_letter_code
_entity_poly.pdbx_strand_id
1 'polypeptide(L)'
;MRKIKQANAVLKIAHRINSLKDVKKVLKVPTFNIPVIAESLEKVIKEHPDSKKLEAIQSRRYLRPRKDKPYRKRSDQEDDNTIDKFFNKYTEVQFRMFARMSKPCFFRLYDEINDHQVFINNSGPPQRNVRIQMLVALTRLGMSGNGDTNRRLALTFDISHGSVNTYCNRFREAVKSLEPEYARWPNEEEKRKILHKHKERYDLHDCIGFMDGSIIPLYRTPHFHPDKFFSRKQVPAMQSVFICDADLRVLYHESGHYGSSNDPGVIMNGLLLPKVPQFFPNNEYVIADSIYRKTTWCMPIKKESDGLTGSDKKFNNYLSKARVRVEHCFAALKGRFPSLEGLRYKLNKREDLGVHTDVLKCCTTLHNFCLQHDVPAFIGEYIDQFCKKHEADGTFHEAVRSYYADADIDANAEYENSPLLDFYGATNGVP
;
A
#
# COMPACT_ATOMS: atom_id res chain seq x y z
N MET A 1 -6.09 23.01 38.72
CA MET A 1 -5.72 23.30 37.30
C MET A 1 -6.17 22.26 36.27
N ARG A 2 -5.88 20.95 36.40
CA ARG A 2 -6.25 19.93 35.39
C ARG A 2 -7.76 19.84 35.13
N LYS A 3 -8.57 19.91 36.19
CA LYS A 3 -10.04 19.94 36.13
C LYS A 3 -10.58 21.18 35.39
N ILE A 4 -9.99 22.35 35.59
CA ILE A 4 -10.35 23.60 34.86
C ILE A 4 -9.98 23.52 33.39
N LYS A 5 -8.82 22.93 33.05
CA LYS A 5 -8.45 22.69 31.65
C LYS A 5 -9.43 21.75 30.95
N GLN A 6 -9.90 20.72 31.63
CA GLN A 6 -10.94 19.81 31.14
C GLN A 6 -12.28 20.53 30.98
N ALA A 7 -12.70 21.31 31.96
CA ALA A 7 -13.93 22.11 31.90
C ALA A 7 -13.91 23.12 30.73
N ASN A 8 -12.79 23.82 30.53
CA ASN A 8 -12.59 24.73 29.38
C ASN A 8 -12.63 23.99 28.03
N ALA A 9 -12.13 22.75 27.95
CA ALA A 9 -12.21 21.95 26.73
C ALA A 9 -13.65 21.53 26.42
N VAL A 10 -14.40 21.11 27.45
CA VAL A 10 -15.84 20.79 27.34
C VAL A 10 -16.63 22.02 26.91
N LEU A 11 -16.33 23.20 27.47
CA LEU A 11 -16.98 24.47 27.10
C LEU A 11 -16.75 24.84 25.62
N LYS A 12 -15.52 24.67 25.13
CA LYS A 12 -15.19 24.89 23.71
C LYS A 12 -15.93 23.93 22.79
N ILE A 13 -16.09 22.67 23.21
CA ILE A 13 -16.88 21.68 22.47
C ILE A 13 -18.36 22.08 22.46
N ALA A 14 -18.91 22.51 23.60
CA ALA A 14 -20.30 22.95 23.73
C ALA A 14 -20.62 24.16 22.85
N HIS A 15 -19.76 25.18 22.83
CA HIS A 15 -19.89 26.34 21.94
C HIS A 15 -19.82 25.96 20.45
N ARG A 16 -18.93 25.01 20.09
CA ARG A 16 -18.80 24.50 18.71
C ARG A 16 -20.04 23.70 18.28
N ILE A 17 -20.63 22.91 19.18
CA ILE A 17 -21.90 22.20 18.95
C ILE A 17 -23.07 23.19 18.76
N ASN A 18 -23.09 24.31 19.49
CA ASN A 18 -24.10 25.36 19.30
C ASN A 18 -24.00 26.07 17.95
N SER A 19 -22.79 26.17 17.36
CA SER A 19 -22.61 26.71 16.00
C SER A 19 -23.06 25.74 14.90
N LEU A 20 -23.21 24.44 15.20
CA LEU A 20 -23.71 23.40 14.30
C LEU A 20 -25.23 23.21 14.45
N LYS A 21 -26.00 24.30 14.31
CA LYS A 21 -27.47 24.28 14.41
C LYS A 21 -28.13 23.25 13.48
N ASP A 22 -27.46 22.86 12.39
CA ASP A 22 -27.98 21.92 11.40
C ASP A 22 -27.96 20.45 11.86
N VAL A 23 -27.02 20.06 12.73
CA VAL A 23 -26.88 18.66 13.19
C VAL A 23 -27.99 18.28 14.19
N LYS A 24 -28.46 19.24 14.99
CA LYS A 24 -29.55 19.04 15.97
C LYS A 24 -30.91 18.81 15.32
N LYS A 25 -31.11 19.30 14.10
CA LYS A 25 -32.36 19.10 13.33
C LYS A 25 -32.47 17.67 12.78
N VAL A 26 -31.34 17.01 12.56
CA VAL A 26 -31.25 15.67 11.95
C VAL A 26 -31.39 14.55 12.99
N LEU A 27 -30.89 14.72 14.22
CA LEU A 27 -30.72 13.59 15.16
C LEU A 27 -31.86 13.35 16.17
N LYS A 28 -32.92 14.18 16.22
CA LYS A 28 -34.10 14.01 17.11
C LYS A 28 -33.79 13.59 18.57
N VAL A 29 -32.70 14.08 19.16
CA VAL A 29 -32.29 13.75 20.54
C VAL A 29 -32.96 14.74 21.52
N PRO A 30 -33.37 14.32 22.74
CA PRO A 30 -33.93 15.24 23.74
C PRO A 30 -32.99 16.42 24.00
N THR A 31 -33.55 17.63 23.99
CA THR A 31 -32.82 18.88 24.17
C THR A 31 -32.28 19.00 25.59
N PHE A 32 -31.03 18.56 25.82
CA PHE A 32 -30.25 19.14 26.91
C PHE A 32 -30.05 20.63 26.59
N ASN A 33 -30.40 21.52 27.51
CA ASN A 33 -30.27 22.97 27.34
C ASN A 33 -28.79 23.37 27.47
N ILE A 34 -28.01 23.02 26.45
CA ILE A 34 -26.56 23.26 26.35
C ILE A 34 -26.17 24.72 26.66
N PRO A 35 -26.93 25.76 26.24
CA PRO A 35 -26.68 27.13 26.67
C PRO A 35 -26.63 27.31 28.19
N VAL A 36 -27.59 26.76 28.93
CA VAL A 36 -27.67 26.89 30.41
C VAL A 36 -26.53 26.13 31.10
N ILE A 37 -26.15 24.97 30.57
CA ILE A 37 -25.01 24.19 31.06
C ILE A 37 -23.70 24.94 30.79
N ALA A 38 -23.54 25.55 29.62
CA ALA A 38 -22.37 26.35 29.28
C ALA A 38 -22.26 27.58 30.19
N GLU A 39 -23.36 28.29 30.43
CA GLU A 39 -23.39 29.47 31.30
C GLU A 39 -23.09 29.12 32.77
N SER A 40 -23.61 27.98 33.24
CA SER A 40 -23.28 27.44 34.57
C SER A 40 -21.81 27.04 34.68
N LEU A 41 -21.25 26.39 33.66
CA LEU A 41 -19.82 26.04 33.61
C LEU A 41 -18.94 27.28 33.53
N GLU A 42 -19.30 28.30 32.76
CA GLU A 42 -18.58 29.58 32.68
C GLU A 42 -18.53 30.25 34.06
N LYS A 43 -19.63 30.26 34.79
CA LYS A 43 -19.69 30.79 36.15
C LYS A 43 -18.77 30.01 37.11
N VAL A 44 -18.86 28.68 37.11
CA VAL A 44 -18.00 27.82 37.95
C VAL A 44 -16.51 27.97 37.59
N ILE A 45 -16.17 28.09 36.30
CA ILE A 45 -14.80 28.31 35.84
C ILE A 45 -14.31 29.69 36.28
N LYS A 46 -15.14 30.74 36.20
CA LYS A 46 -14.78 32.11 36.57
C LYS A 46 -14.57 32.28 38.07
N GLU A 47 -15.36 31.58 38.88
CA GLU A 47 -15.30 31.64 40.35
C GLU A 47 -14.21 30.74 40.94
N HIS A 48 -13.68 29.75 40.20
CA HIS A 48 -12.67 28.83 40.73
C HIS A 48 -11.29 29.52 40.92
N PRO A 49 -10.65 29.42 42.10
CA PRO A 49 -9.41 30.14 42.43
C PRO A 49 -8.22 29.83 41.50
N ASP A 50 -8.10 28.60 41.03
CA ASP A 50 -7.10 28.19 40.02
C ASP A 50 -7.32 28.78 38.62
N SER A 51 -8.49 29.37 38.33
CA SER A 51 -8.79 29.96 37.02
C SER A 51 -7.99 31.24 36.80
N LYS A 52 -7.95 32.12 37.80
CA LYS A 52 -7.10 33.32 37.81
C LYS A 52 -5.61 32.97 37.68
N LYS A 53 -5.16 31.88 38.32
CA LYS A 53 -3.79 31.37 38.16
C LYS A 53 -3.53 30.90 36.73
N LEU A 54 -4.49 30.21 36.11
CA LEU A 54 -4.38 29.76 34.72
C LEU A 54 -4.34 30.94 33.74
N GLU A 55 -5.16 31.96 33.93
CA GLU A 55 -5.16 33.21 33.15
C GLU A 55 -3.85 33.98 33.31
N ALA A 56 -3.32 34.08 34.53
CA ALA A 56 -2.01 34.67 34.78
C ALA A 56 -0.88 33.90 34.08
N ILE A 57 -0.94 32.57 34.07
CA ILE A 57 0.01 31.72 33.34
C ILE A 57 -0.15 31.89 31.82
N GLN A 58 -1.38 31.99 31.30
CA GLN A 58 -1.64 32.15 29.87
C GLN A 58 -1.23 33.53 29.34
N SER A 59 -1.54 34.59 30.09
CA SER A 59 -1.15 35.96 29.77
C SER A 59 0.36 36.18 29.85
N ARG A 60 1.07 35.42 30.70
CA ARG A 60 2.54 35.45 30.84
C ARG A 60 3.25 34.31 30.11
N ARG A 61 2.53 33.45 29.38
CA ARG A 61 3.12 32.26 28.72
C ARG A 61 4.18 32.63 27.69
N TYR A 62 4.04 33.81 27.08
CA TYR A 62 4.97 34.34 26.11
C TYR A 62 5.46 35.70 26.60
N LEU A 63 6.77 35.91 26.62
CA LEU A 63 7.41 37.17 27.04
C LEU A 63 7.05 38.37 26.15
N ARG A 64 6.48 38.12 24.98
CA ARG A 64 6.00 39.13 24.03
C ARG A 64 4.62 38.70 23.51
N PRO A 65 3.69 39.64 23.30
CA PRO A 65 2.49 39.38 22.51
C PRO A 65 2.92 38.76 21.18
N ARG A 66 2.26 37.68 20.76
CA ARG A 66 2.49 37.13 19.43
C ARG A 66 2.07 38.24 18.46
N LYS A 67 3.04 38.87 17.78
CA LYS A 67 2.68 39.69 16.60
C LYS A 67 1.96 38.72 15.68
N ASP A 68 0.69 38.98 15.40
CA ASP A 68 -0.07 38.25 14.39
C ASP A 68 0.61 38.51 13.05
N LYS A 69 1.65 37.73 12.75
CA LYS A 69 2.07 37.55 11.38
C LYS A 69 0.90 36.85 10.72
N PRO A 70 0.20 37.46 9.75
CA PRO A 70 -0.81 36.74 9.02
C PRO A 70 -0.14 35.49 8.48
N TYR A 71 -0.66 34.33 8.88
CA TYR A 71 -0.24 33.07 8.29
C TYR A 71 -0.46 33.23 6.78
N ARG A 72 0.61 33.12 5.97
CA ARG A 72 0.49 33.23 4.51
C ARG A 72 -0.50 32.14 4.07
N LYS A 73 -1.71 32.56 3.69
CA LYS A 73 -2.66 31.66 3.05
C LYS A 73 -2.03 31.24 1.73
N ARG A 74 -1.66 29.97 1.63
CA ARG A 74 -1.23 29.36 0.38
C ARG A 74 -2.46 29.22 -0.51
N SER A 75 -2.34 29.57 -1.78
CA SER A 75 -3.44 29.45 -2.75
C SER A 75 -3.38 28.12 -3.49
N ASP A 76 -4.54 27.61 -3.91
CA ASP A 76 -4.61 26.38 -4.72
C ASP A 76 -3.83 26.54 -6.04
N GLN A 77 -3.84 27.75 -6.62
CA GLN A 77 -3.05 28.09 -7.79
C GLN A 77 -1.53 27.93 -7.58
N GLU A 78 -1.01 28.20 -6.37
CA GLU A 78 0.42 27.98 -6.07
C GLU A 78 0.75 26.47 -6.04
N ASP A 79 -0.16 25.65 -5.51
CA ASP A 79 -0.05 24.19 -5.51
C ASP A 79 -0.10 23.63 -6.93
N ASP A 80 -1.07 24.06 -7.73
CA ASP A 80 -1.25 23.65 -9.12
C ASP A 80 -0.04 24.04 -9.96
N ASN A 81 0.44 25.29 -9.83
CA ASN A 81 1.67 25.72 -10.50
C ASN A 81 2.90 24.89 -10.07
N THR A 82 2.94 24.39 -8.83
CA THR A 82 4.05 23.56 -8.33
C THR A 82 3.98 22.16 -8.95
N ILE A 83 2.78 21.60 -9.01
CA ILE A 83 2.51 20.31 -9.66
C ILE A 83 2.85 20.42 -11.14
N ASP A 84 2.28 21.38 -11.85
CA ASP A 84 2.47 21.51 -13.29
C ASP A 84 3.94 21.76 -13.64
N LYS A 85 4.67 22.53 -12.83
CA LYS A 85 6.13 22.63 -12.94
C LYS A 85 6.82 21.30 -12.74
N PHE A 86 6.41 20.47 -11.79
CA PHE A 86 6.96 19.13 -11.60
C PHE A 86 6.67 18.25 -12.82
N PHE A 87 5.42 18.21 -13.28
CA PHE A 87 4.99 17.42 -14.44
C PHE A 87 5.66 17.85 -15.74
N ASN A 88 5.92 19.15 -15.92
CA ASN A 88 6.59 19.69 -17.09
C ASN A 88 8.11 19.57 -17.02
N LYS A 89 8.69 19.56 -15.80
CA LYS A 89 10.13 19.43 -15.59
C LYS A 89 10.63 18.02 -15.91
N TYR A 90 9.85 17.00 -15.60
CA TYR A 90 10.26 15.60 -15.73
C TYR A 90 9.67 14.96 -16.98
N THR A 91 10.52 14.25 -17.74
CA THR A 91 10.08 13.40 -18.85
C THR A 91 9.15 12.29 -18.33
N GLU A 92 8.43 11.60 -19.22
CA GLU A 92 7.55 10.50 -18.83
C GLU A 92 8.29 9.42 -18.04
N VAL A 93 9.50 9.07 -18.51
CA VAL A 93 10.40 8.12 -17.87
C VAL A 93 10.79 8.58 -16.47
N GLN A 94 11.21 9.84 -16.31
CA GLN A 94 11.59 10.37 -15.00
C GLN A 94 10.40 10.47 -14.05
N PHE A 95 9.24 10.91 -14.54
CA PHE A 95 8.01 10.97 -13.77
C PHE A 95 7.63 9.58 -13.23
N ARG A 96 7.73 8.54 -14.06
CA ARG A 96 7.49 7.15 -13.68
C ARG A 96 8.39 6.66 -12.55
N MET A 97 9.63 7.14 -12.47
CA MET A 97 10.53 6.80 -11.36
C MET A 97 9.99 7.32 -10.01
N PHE A 98 9.23 8.42 -10.01
CA PHE A 98 8.55 8.95 -8.82
C PHE A 98 7.18 8.29 -8.62
N ALA A 99 6.30 8.36 -9.62
CA ALA A 99 4.91 7.96 -9.50
C ALA A 99 4.66 6.45 -9.59
N ARG A 100 5.61 5.68 -10.13
CA ARG A 100 5.50 4.21 -10.37
C ARG A 100 4.35 3.82 -11.32
N MET A 101 3.93 4.78 -12.14
CA MET A 101 2.94 4.70 -13.20
C MET A 101 3.16 5.83 -14.21
N SER A 102 2.56 5.73 -15.40
CA SER A 102 2.55 6.82 -16.39
C SER A 102 1.74 8.04 -15.93
N LYS A 103 1.95 9.21 -16.55
CA LYS A 103 1.14 10.42 -16.30
C LYS A 103 -0.35 10.18 -16.59
N PRO A 104 -0.76 9.54 -17.71
CA PRO A 104 -2.17 9.22 -17.94
C PRO A 104 -2.76 8.33 -16.83
N CYS A 105 -2.04 7.28 -16.42
CA CYS A 105 -2.47 6.41 -15.33
C CYS A 105 -2.59 7.17 -13.99
N PHE A 106 -1.65 8.09 -13.71
CA PHE A 106 -1.70 8.97 -12.54
C PHE A 106 -2.95 9.84 -12.53
N PHE A 107 -3.30 10.47 -13.66
CA PHE A 107 -4.50 11.32 -13.74
C PHE A 107 -5.79 10.51 -13.62
N ARG A 108 -5.85 9.30 -14.20
CA ARG A 108 -6.99 8.39 -13.98
C ARG A 108 -7.17 8.04 -12.50
N LEU A 109 -6.07 7.69 -11.82
CA LEU A 109 -6.12 7.40 -10.38
C LEU A 109 -6.56 8.63 -9.58
N TYR A 110 -6.12 9.82 -9.99
CA TYR A 110 -6.52 11.08 -9.36
C TYR A 110 -8.04 11.29 -9.49
N ASP A 111 -8.60 11.08 -10.68
CA ASP A 111 -10.04 11.24 -10.93
C ASP A 111 -10.88 10.28 -10.06
N GLU A 112 -10.39 9.06 -9.79
CA GLU A 112 -11.10 8.10 -8.92
C GLU A 112 -11.09 8.47 -7.43
N ILE A 113 -10.05 9.15 -6.95
CA ILE A 113 -9.87 9.36 -5.51
C ILE A 113 -10.01 10.82 -5.05
N ASN A 114 -10.03 11.79 -5.97
CA ASN A 114 -10.00 13.22 -5.62
C ASN A 114 -11.16 13.63 -4.70
N ASP A 115 -12.34 13.03 -4.89
CA ASP A 115 -13.55 13.37 -4.14
C ASP A 115 -13.69 12.56 -2.84
N HIS A 116 -12.69 11.76 -2.49
CA HIS A 116 -12.71 10.94 -1.28
C HIS A 116 -12.73 11.82 -0.01
N GLN A 117 -13.60 11.46 0.95
CA GLN A 117 -13.83 12.25 2.18
C GLN A 117 -12.58 12.53 3.00
N VAL A 118 -11.55 11.68 2.89
CA VAL A 118 -10.26 11.86 3.58
C VAL A 118 -9.48 13.09 3.11
N PHE A 119 -9.79 13.61 1.92
CA PHE A 119 -9.21 14.83 1.37
C PHE A 119 -10.03 16.08 1.69
N ILE A 120 -11.23 15.90 2.22
CA ILE A 120 -12.10 16.98 2.66
C ILE A 120 -11.75 17.32 4.11
N ASN A 121 -11.42 18.58 4.38
CA ASN A 121 -11.15 19.04 5.72
C ASN A 121 -12.06 20.23 6.07
N ASN A 122 -12.52 20.26 7.32
CA ASN A 122 -13.25 21.40 7.91
C ASN A 122 -12.33 22.28 8.77
N SER A 123 -11.03 22.28 8.46
CA SER A 123 -10.03 23.09 9.17
C SER A 123 -9.90 24.46 8.49
N GLY A 124 -9.39 25.46 9.23
CA GLY A 124 -9.28 26.81 8.69
C GLY A 124 -8.48 26.90 7.38
N PRO A 125 -7.28 26.29 7.31
CA PRO A 125 -6.54 26.19 6.05
C PRO A 125 -7.07 25.06 5.15
N PRO A 126 -7.22 25.32 3.83
CA PRO A 126 -7.56 24.28 2.87
C PRO A 126 -6.47 23.19 2.87
N GLN A 127 -6.88 21.99 2.49
CA GLN A 127 -5.95 20.90 2.32
C GLN A 127 -5.11 21.13 1.06
N ARG A 128 -3.85 20.66 1.07
CA ARG A 128 -3.01 20.67 -0.14
C ARG A 128 -3.63 19.83 -1.25
N ASN A 129 -3.41 20.23 -2.50
CA ASN A 129 -3.95 19.52 -3.66
C ASN A 129 -3.67 18.00 -3.58
N VAL A 130 -4.68 17.18 -3.86
CA VAL A 130 -4.60 15.71 -3.79
C VAL A 130 -3.48 15.17 -4.68
N ARG A 131 -3.21 15.79 -5.84
CA ARG A 131 -2.10 15.42 -6.75
C ARG A 131 -0.73 15.47 -6.06
N ILE A 132 -0.44 16.48 -5.23
CA ILE A 132 0.82 16.52 -4.45
C ILE A 132 0.85 15.39 -3.43
N GLN A 133 -0.27 15.17 -2.73
CA GLN A 133 -0.35 14.13 -1.71
C GLN A 133 -0.13 12.74 -2.32
N MET A 134 -0.75 12.47 -3.48
CA MET A 134 -0.56 11.26 -4.27
C MET A 134 0.88 11.10 -4.71
N LEU A 135 1.47 12.12 -5.33
CA LEU A 135 2.84 12.05 -5.83
C LEU A 135 3.85 11.75 -4.71
N VAL A 136 3.69 12.40 -3.54
CA VAL A 136 4.51 12.13 -2.35
C VAL A 136 4.33 10.68 -1.88
N ALA A 137 3.10 10.19 -1.83
CA ALA A 137 2.80 8.84 -1.36
C ALA A 137 3.31 7.76 -2.32
N LEU A 138 3.09 7.93 -3.63
CA LEU A 138 3.59 7.04 -4.67
C LEU A 138 5.12 7.02 -4.69
N THR A 139 5.76 8.19 -4.59
CA THR A 139 7.23 8.28 -4.48
C THR A 139 7.71 7.49 -3.28
N ARG A 140 7.02 7.60 -2.14
CA ARG A 140 7.36 6.82 -0.95
C ARG A 140 7.23 5.32 -1.17
N LEU A 141 6.11 4.85 -1.74
CA LEU A 141 5.90 3.43 -2.05
C LEU A 141 6.94 2.89 -3.05
N GLY A 142 7.38 3.77 -3.94
CA GLY A 142 8.43 3.55 -4.91
C GLY A 142 9.86 3.52 -4.35
N MET A 143 10.09 3.76 -3.06
CA MET A 143 11.42 3.84 -2.47
C MET A 143 11.64 2.76 -1.43
N SER A 144 12.89 2.33 -1.28
CA SER A 144 13.34 1.46 -0.19
C SER A 144 14.68 1.95 0.37
N GLY A 145 15.14 1.34 1.48
CA GLY A 145 16.41 1.72 2.10
C GLY A 145 16.45 3.18 2.55
N ASN A 146 17.64 3.82 2.49
CA ASN A 146 17.83 5.21 2.94
C ASN A 146 17.03 6.24 2.13
N GLY A 147 16.52 5.84 0.96
CA GLY A 147 15.63 6.66 0.13
C GLY A 147 14.27 6.93 0.78
N ASP A 148 13.67 5.93 1.44
CA ASP A 148 12.35 5.99 2.09
C ASP A 148 12.42 6.66 3.48
N THR A 149 13.00 7.85 3.55
CA THR A 149 12.97 8.66 4.78
C THR A 149 12.07 9.86 4.60
N ASN A 150 11.24 10.13 5.61
CA ASN A 150 10.42 11.34 5.64
C ASN A 150 11.24 12.62 5.45
N ARG A 151 12.49 12.65 5.93
CA ARG A 151 13.41 13.77 5.72
C ARG A 151 13.72 13.98 4.23
N ARG A 152 14.01 12.91 3.49
CA ARG A 152 14.33 13.00 2.06
C ARG A 152 13.12 13.44 1.24
N LEU A 153 11.94 12.88 1.52
CA LEU A 153 10.69 13.28 0.87
C LEU A 153 10.32 14.73 1.20
N ALA A 154 10.48 15.15 2.47
CA ALA A 154 10.26 16.52 2.89
C ALA A 154 11.14 17.52 2.13
N LEU A 155 12.41 17.20 1.93
CA LEU A 155 13.34 18.02 1.14
C LEU A 155 13.01 18.00 -0.35
N THR A 156 12.63 16.84 -0.89
CA THR A 156 12.35 16.67 -2.33
C THR A 156 11.10 17.46 -2.76
N PHE A 157 10.07 17.47 -1.91
CA PHE A 157 8.78 18.09 -2.22
C PHE A 157 8.54 19.44 -1.52
N ASP A 158 9.56 19.97 -0.82
CA ASP A 158 9.46 21.19 -0.01
C ASP A 158 8.24 21.21 0.93
N ILE A 159 8.12 20.15 1.73
CA ILE A 159 7.05 19.95 2.71
C ILE A 159 7.60 19.66 4.09
N SER A 160 6.77 19.83 5.12
CA SER A 160 7.18 19.48 6.48
C SER A 160 7.27 17.95 6.66
N HIS A 161 8.18 17.51 7.52
CA HIS A 161 8.36 16.09 7.86
C HIS A 161 7.07 15.38 8.31
N GLY A 162 6.20 16.10 9.04
CA GLY A 162 4.88 15.59 9.45
C GLY A 162 3.90 15.41 8.29
N SER A 163 3.96 16.31 7.29
CA SER A 163 3.07 16.29 6.12
C SER A 163 3.25 15.02 5.29
N VAL A 164 4.48 14.50 5.19
CA VAL A 164 4.76 13.24 4.48
C VAL A 164 3.88 12.11 5.01
N ASN A 165 3.87 11.89 6.33
CA ASN A 165 3.05 10.84 6.94
C ASN A 165 1.56 11.10 6.75
N THR A 166 1.13 12.36 6.92
CA THR A 166 -0.28 12.73 6.73
C THR A 166 -0.72 12.45 5.30
N TYR A 167 0.06 12.82 4.28
CA TYR A 167 -0.28 12.59 2.87
C TYR A 167 -0.31 11.11 2.54
N CYS A 168 0.69 10.34 2.98
CA CYS A 168 0.73 8.90 2.77
C CYS A 168 -0.46 8.18 3.43
N ASN A 169 -0.84 8.56 4.65
CA ASN A 169 -1.96 7.95 5.35
C ASN A 169 -3.29 8.26 4.65
N ARG A 170 -3.50 9.51 4.21
CA ARG A 170 -4.72 9.90 3.49
C ARG A 170 -4.82 9.23 2.13
N PHE A 171 -3.72 9.21 1.38
CA PHE A 171 -3.66 8.51 0.10
C PHE A 171 -3.95 7.02 0.27
N ARG A 172 -3.34 6.35 1.26
CA ARG A 172 -3.61 4.94 1.55
C ARG A 172 -5.08 4.68 1.89
N GLU A 173 -5.70 5.56 2.69
CA GLU A 173 -7.11 5.43 3.03
C GLU A 173 -8.02 5.58 1.79
N ALA A 174 -7.70 6.52 0.89
CA ALA A 174 -8.44 6.68 -0.35
C ALA A 174 -8.25 5.48 -1.29
N VAL A 175 -7.03 5.00 -1.49
CA VAL A 175 -6.75 3.81 -2.32
C VAL A 175 -7.42 2.56 -1.74
N LYS A 176 -7.51 2.43 -0.42
CA LYS A 176 -8.21 1.32 0.24
C LYS A 176 -9.69 1.25 -0.15
N SER A 177 -10.32 2.38 -0.46
CA SER A 177 -11.70 2.39 -0.96
C SER A 177 -11.85 1.74 -2.35
N LEU A 178 -10.76 1.64 -3.11
CA LEU A 178 -10.69 1.00 -4.43
C LEU A 178 -10.37 -0.51 -4.36
N GLU A 179 -9.97 -1.04 -3.19
CA GLU A 179 -9.65 -2.46 -2.98
C GLU A 179 -10.77 -3.41 -3.47
N PRO A 180 -12.07 -3.15 -3.18
CA PRO A 180 -13.17 -4.01 -3.64
C PRO A 180 -13.35 -4.04 -5.16
N GLU A 181 -12.81 -3.08 -5.90
CA GLU A 181 -12.89 -3.06 -7.36
C GLU A 181 -11.68 -3.76 -7.98
N TYR A 182 -10.47 -3.38 -7.55
CA TYR A 182 -9.23 -3.79 -8.21
C TYR A 182 -8.58 -5.02 -7.60
N ALA A 183 -8.67 -5.24 -6.29
CA ALA A 183 -7.96 -6.29 -5.56
C ALA A 183 -8.92 -7.24 -4.82
N ARG A 184 -9.92 -7.74 -5.56
CA ARG A 184 -10.90 -8.73 -5.08
C ARG A 184 -10.82 -10.04 -5.85
N TRP A 185 -11.45 -11.07 -5.29
CA TRP A 185 -11.69 -12.32 -6.00
C TRP A 185 -12.55 -12.05 -7.26
N PRO A 186 -12.23 -12.70 -8.40
CA PRO A 186 -12.95 -12.49 -9.66
C PRO A 186 -14.41 -12.91 -9.53
N ASN A 187 -15.28 -12.18 -10.23
CA ASN A 187 -16.67 -12.59 -10.42
C ASN A 187 -16.76 -13.69 -11.50
N GLU A 188 -17.93 -14.29 -11.70
CA GLU A 188 -18.08 -15.41 -12.63
C GLU A 188 -17.68 -15.08 -14.09
N GLU A 189 -17.89 -13.84 -14.54
CA GLU A 189 -17.48 -13.44 -15.89
C GLU A 189 -15.95 -13.32 -16.00
N GLU A 190 -15.31 -12.70 -15.01
CA GLU A 190 -13.85 -12.58 -14.92
C GLU A 190 -13.20 -13.96 -14.78
N LYS A 191 -13.77 -14.84 -13.94
CA LYS A 191 -13.33 -16.22 -13.79
C LYS A 191 -13.34 -16.94 -15.13
N ARG A 192 -14.43 -16.86 -15.89
CA ARG A 192 -14.51 -17.48 -17.22
C ARG A 192 -13.41 -17.01 -18.15
N LYS A 193 -13.05 -15.71 -18.12
CA LYS A 193 -11.94 -15.15 -18.91
C LYS A 193 -10.59 -15.72 -18.45
N ILE A 194 -10.37 -15.80 -17.13
CA ILE A 194 -9.16 -16.38 -16.54
C ILE A 194 -9.02 -17.85 -16.93
N LEU A 195 -10.06 -18.66 -16.73
CA LEU A 195 -10.08 -20.08 -17.06
C LEU A 195 -9.82 -20.32 -18.55
N HIS A 196 -10.44 -19.54 -19.42
CA HIS A 196 -10.23 -19.63 -20.86
C HIS A 196 -8.78 -19.33 -21.24
N LYS A 197 -8.20 -18.26 -20.68
CA LYS A 197 -6.80 -17.89 -20.91
C LYS A 197 -5.82 -18.94 -20.37
N HIS A 198 -6.11 -19.52 -19.20
CA HIS A 198 -5.26 -20.57 -18.61
C HIS A 198 -5.32 -21.87 -19.42
N LYS A 199 -6.49 -22.20 -19.98
CA LYS A 199 -6.63 -23.29 -20.94
C LYS A 199 -5.85 -23.03 -22.23
N GLU A 200 -5.93 -21.83 -22.80
CA GLU A 200 -5.23 -21.53 -24.05
C GLU A 200 -3.70 -21.48 -23.88
N ARG A 201 -3.23 -20.82 -22.81
CA ARG A 201 -1.79 -20.60 -22.59
C ARG A 201 -1.08 -21.80 -21.95
N TYR A 202 -1.81 -22.53 -21.11
CA TYR A 202 -1.25 -23.59 -20.29
C TYR A 202 -2.07 -24.86 -20.33
N ASP A 203 -3.06 -25.08 -21.20
CA ASP A 203 -3.85 -26.33 -21.22
C ASP A 203 -4.40 -26.74 -19.83
N LEU A 204 -4.59 -25.76 -18.95
CA LEU A 204 -5.05 -25.94 -17.58
C LEU A 204 -6.53 -25.61 -17.50
N HIS A 205 -7.34 -26.67 -17.48
CA HIS A 205 -8.76 -26.58 -17.26
C HIS A 205 -9.08 -26.25 -15.79
N ASP A 206 -10.09 -25.42 -15.55
CA ASP A 206 -10.59 -25.07 -14.20
C ASP A 206 -9.55 -24.46 -13.23
N CYS A 207 -8.37 -24.07 -13.75
CA CYS A 207 -7.34 -23.40 -12.96
C CYS A 207 -7.59 -21.89 -12.91
N ILE A 208 -7.87 -21.37 -11.71
CA ILE A 208 -8.12 -19.95 -11.48
C ILE A 208 -6.83 -19.16 -11.26
N GLY A 209 -5.77 -19.79 -10.77
CA GLY A 209 -4.58 -19.05 -10.38
C GLY A 209 -3.42 -19.89 -9.87
N PHE A 210 -2.34 -19.18 -9.60
CA PHE A 210 -1.09 -19.71 -9.06
C PHE A 210 -0.90 -19.14 -7.66
N MET A 211 -0.63 -20.02 -6.69
CA MET A 211 -0.51 -19.69 -5.28
C MET A 211 0.91 -19.93 -4.78
N ASP A 212 1.47 -18.95 -4.07
CA ASP A 212 2.76 -19.09 -3.40
C ASP A 212 2.93 -18.12 -2.23
N GLY A 213 3.90 -18.43 -1.38
CA GLY A 213 4.33 -17.59 -0.27
C GLY A 213 5.32 -16.51 -0.70
N SER A 214 5.20 -15.34 -0.10
CA SER A 214 6.17 -14.26 -0.25
C SER A 214 6.49 -13.64 1.11
N ILE A 215 7.79 -13.57 1.41
CA ILE A 215 8.33 -12.86 2.58
C ILE A 215 8.26 -11.35 2.30
N ILE A 216 7.71 -10.57 3.23
CA ILE A 216 7.71 -9.10 3.22
C ILE A 216 8.67 -8.61 4.30
N PRO A 217 9.91 -8.20 3.94
CA PRO A 217 10.91 -7.77 4.91
C PRO A 217 10.49 -6.53 5.69
N LEU A 218 10.84 -6.52 6.97
CA LEU A 218 10.68 -5.40 7.88
C LEU A 218 12.03 -4.72 8.05
N TYR A 219 12.06 -3.39 7.97
CA TYR A 219 13.32 -2.65 8.18
C TYR A 219 13.85 -2.77 9.61
N ARG A 220 12.97 -2.98 10.59
CA ARG A 220 13.32 -3.23 11.99
C ARG A 220 12.48 -4.36 12.54
N THR A 221 13.10 -5.18 13.37
CA THR A 221 12.39 -6.19 14.14
C THR A 221 11.32 -5.53 15.03
N PRO A 222 10.09 -6.05 15.05
CA PRO A 222 9.06 -5.58 15.97
C PRO A 222 9.49 -5.69 17.44
N HIS A 223 9.01 -4.79 18.30
CA HIS A 223 9.32 -4.83 19.74
C HIS A 223 8.57 -5.96 20.47
N PHE A 224 7.47 -6.45 19.90
CA PHE A 224 6.69 -7.57 20.43
C PHE A 224 7.01 -8.83 19.63
N HIS A 225 7.18 -9.96 20.33
CA HIS A 225 7.52 -11.27 19.76
C HIS A 225 8.65 -11.21 18.69
N PRO A 226 9.79 -10.54 18.96
CA PRO A 226 10.83 -10.28 17.96
C PRO A 226 11.37 -11.56 17.30
N ASP A 227 11.46 -12.64 18.09
CA ASP A 227 11.85 -13.99 17.70
C ASP A 227 10.94 -14.57 16.60
N LYS A 228 9.61 -14.32 16.69
CA LYS A 228 8.64 -14.87 15.74
C LYS A 228 8.67 -14.16 14.39
N PHE A 229 9.13 -12.91 14.34
CA PHE A 229 9.25 -12.19 13.07
C PHE A 229 10.48 -12.58 12.27
N PHE A 230 11.37 -13.42 12.80
CA PHE A 230 12.54 -13.86 12.06
C PHE A 230 12.18 -14.95 11.05
N SER A 231 12.42 -14.68 9.77
CA SER A 231 12.07 -15.60 8.68
C SER A 231 13.13 -16.66 8.41
N ARG A 232 12.77 -17.65 7.58
CA ARG A 232 13.72 -18.66 7.07
C ARG A 232 14.95 -18.04 6.38
N LYS A 233 14.82 -16.83 5.83
CA LYS A 233 15.90 -16.07 5.20
C LYS A 233 16.76 -15.29 6.21
N GLN A 234 16.61 -15.57 7.51
CA GLN A 234 17.35 -14.90 8.59
C GLN A 234 17.20 -13.36 8.58
N VAL A 235 16.03 -12.89 8.17
CA VAL A 235 15.66 -11.46 8.19
C VAL A 235 14.33 -11.26 8.91
N PRO A 236 14.14 -10.16 9.67
CA PRO A 236 12.84 -9.79 10.20
C PRO A 236 11.86 -9.55 9.07
N ALA A 237 10.72 -10.23 9.09
CA ALA A 237 9.74 -10.17 8.02
C ALA A 237 8.34 -10.61 8.48
N MET A 238 7.35 -10.34 7.64
CA MET A 238 6.04 -10.97 7.72
C MET A 238 5.89 -12.00 6.61
N GLN A 239 5.30 -13.15 6.94
CA GLN A 239 4.92 -14.13 5.93
C GLN A 239 3.58 -13.73 5.31
N SER A 240 3.49 -13.89 3.99
CA SER A 240 2.28 -13.59 3.22
C SER A 240 2.08 -14.67 2.16
N VAL A 241 0.84 -14.93 1.77
CA VAL A 241 0.49 -15.82 0.65
C VAL A 241 -0.35 -15.06 -0.34
N PHE A 242 -0.12 -15.30 -1.62
CA PHE A 242 -0.83 -14.63 -2.72
C PHE A 242 -1.37 -15.67 -3.68
N ILE A 243 -2.47 -15.31 -4.35
CA ILE A 243 -3.00 -15.99 -5.53
C ILE A 243 -3.03 -14.95 -6.65
N CYS A 244 -2.45 -15.29 -7.80
CA CYS A 244 -2.49 -14.45 -8.99
C CYS A 244 -2.91 -15.22 -10.23
N ASP A 245 -3.37 -14.52 -11.26
CA ASP A 245 -3.66 -15.11 -12.57
C ASP A 245 -2.45 -15.04 -13.53
N ALA A 246 -2.66 -15.50 -14.76
CA ALA A 246 -1.66 -15.48 -15.80
C ALA A 246 -1.24 -14.06 -16.23
N ASP A 247 -2.02 -13.04 -15.94
CA ASP A 247 -1.73 -11.63 -16.26
C ASP A 247 -1.06 -10.89 -15.09
N LEU A 248 -0.67 -11.63 -14.04
CA LEU A 248 -0.07 -11.10 -12.80
C LEU A 248 -1.02 -10.25 -11.96
N ARG A 249 -2.34 -10.34 -12.20
CA ARG A 249 -3.33 -9.71 -11.33
C ARG A 249 -3.36 -10.46 -10.02
N VAL A 250 -3.24 -9.75 -8.91
CA VAL A 250 -3.40 -10.32 -7.58
C VAL A 250 -4.89 -10.53 -7.30
N LEU A 251 -5.34 -11.79 -7.26
CA LEU A 251 -6.73 -12.16 -7.01
C LEU A 251 -7.06 -12.23 -5.51
N TYR A 252 -6.06 -12.66 -4.73
CA TYR A 252 -6.14 -12.75 -3.28
C TYR A 252 -4.75 -12.57 -2.69
N HIS A 253 -4.68 -11.93 -1.53
CA HIS A 253 -3.49 -11.97 -0.71
C HIS A 253 -3.85 -12.02 0.76
N GLU A 254 -2.96 -12.61 1.54
CA GLU A 254 -3.05 -12.69 2.98
C GLU A 254 -1.70 -12.38 3.59
N SER A 255 -1.69 -11.52 4.61
CA SER A 255 -0.46 -10.99 5.22
C SER A 255 -0.67 -10.67 6.70
N GLY A 256 0.39 -10.24 7.38
CA GLY A 256 0.40 -9.97 8.82
C GLY A 256 0.73 -11.19 9.68
N HIS A 257 1.15 -12.30 9.07
CA HIS A 257 1.61 -13.49 9.77
C HIS A 257 3.08 -13.36 10.16
N TYR A 258 3.47 -14.06 11.22
CA TYR A 258 4.85 -14.07 11.71
C TYR A 258 5.81 -14.58 10.64
N GLY A 259 6.98 -13.97 10.50
CA GLY A 259 8.01 -14.37 9.53
C GLY A 259 8.49 -15.82 9.71
N SER A 260 8.40 -16.37 10.92
CA SER A 260 8.71 -17.78 11.19
C SER A 260 7.65 -18.78 10.71
N SER A 261 6.47 -18.29 10.30
CA SER A 261 5.41 -19.15 9.77
C SER A 261 5.79 -19.68 8.40
N ASN A 262 5.50 -20.95 8.14
CA ASN A 262 5.59 -21.50 6.78
C ASN A 262 4.33 -21.13 5.98
N ASP A 263 4.41 -21.29 4.65
CA ASP A 263 3.32 -20.88 3.76
C ASP A 263 2.00 -21.64 4.00
N PRO A 264 2.01 -22.97 4.23
CA PRO A 264 0.79 -23.68 4.62
C PRO A 264 0.23 -23.20 5.97
N GLY A 265 1.09 -22.80 6.90
CA GLY A 265 0.71 -22.27 8.21
C GLY A 265 0.00 -20.92 8.12
N VAL A 266 0.37 -20.08 7.14
CA VAL A 266 -0.38 -18.85 6.82
C VAL A 266 -1.81 -19.18 6.40
N ILE A 267 -2.00 -20.17 5.53
CA ILE A 267 -3.33 -20.60 5.09
C ILE A 267 -4.14 -21.20 6.25
N MET A 268 -3.52 -22.07 7.06
CA MET A 268 -4.19 -22.74 8.17
C MET A 268 -4.66 -21.78 9.27
N ASN A 269 -3.88 -20.74 9.56
CA ASN A 269 -4.22 -19.72 10.56
C ASN A 269 -4.90 -18.49 9.96
N GLY A 270 -5.25 -18.57 8.67
CA GLY A 270 -5.65 -17.43 7.87
C GLY A 270 -7.14 -17.34 7.55
N LEU A 271 -7.46 -16.42 6.65
CA LEU A 271 -8.82 -16.12 6.21
C LEU A 271 -9.18 -16.75 4.86
N LEU A 272 -8.25 -17.44 4.20
CA LEU A 272 -8.53 -18.12 2.94
C LEU A 272 -9.47 -19.32 3.13
N LEU A 273 -9.21 -20.19 4.10
CA LEU A 273 -9.96 -21.45 4.27
C LEU A 273 -11.48 -21.23 4.44
N PRO A 274 -11.97 -20.27 5.26
CA PRO A 274 -13.40 -19.98 5.34
C PRO A 274 -14.01 -19.48 4.03
N LYS A 275 -13.21 -18.89 3.12
CA LYS A 275 -13.68 -18.34 1.85
C LYS A 275 -13.63 -19.34 0.70
N VAL A 276 -12.94 -20.47 0.87
CA VAL A 276 -12.80 -21.51 -0.18
C VAL A 276 -14.13 -21.91 -0.83
N PRO A 277 -15.23 -22.18 -0.09
CA PRO A 277 -16.49 -22.56 -0.72
C PRO A 277 -17.08 -21.49 -1.64
N GLN A 278 -16.84 -20.21 -1.32
CA GLN A 278 -17.26 -19.07 -2.14
C GLN A 278 -16.29 -18.84 -3.31
N PHE A 279 -14.99 -19.03 -3.09
CA PHE A 279 -13.96 -18.74 -4.07
C PHE A 279 -13.89 -19.80 -5.17
N PHE A 280 -14.11 -21.07 -4.81
CA PHE A 280 -13.95 -22.24 -5.69
C PHE A 280 -15.23 -23.12 -5.73
N PRO A 281 -16.38 -22.60 -6.18
CA PRO A 281 -17.65 -23.34 -6.15
C PRO A 281 -17.72 -24.46 -7.21
N ASN A 282 -17.01 -24.34 -8.33
CA ASN A 282 -17.20 -25.18 -9.53
C ASN A 282 -16.05 -26.17 -9.77
N ASN A 283 -15.51 -26.80 -8.72
CA ASN A 283 -14.28 -27.62 -8.79
C ASN A 283 -13.04 -26.87 -9.33
N GLU A 284 -13.10 -25.54 -9.30
CA GLU A 284 -11.99 -24.66 -9.63
C GLU A 284 -10.83 -24.86 -8.64
N TYR A 285 -9.59 -24.70 -9.12
CA TYR A 285 -8.41 -24.88 -8.27
C TYR A 285 -7.29 -23.88 -8.56
N VAL A 286 -6.34 -23.80 -7.63
CA VAL A 286 -5.06 -23.13 -7.81
C VAL A 286 -3.91 -24.13 -7.81
N ILE A 287 -2.85 -23.82 -8.56
CA ILE A 287 -1.60 -24.57 -8.51
C ILE A 287 -0.69 -23.95 -7.45
N ALA A 288 -0.06 -24.80 -6.64
CA ALA A 288 0.80 -24.36 -5.54
C ALA A 288 2.11 -25.16 -5.47
N ASP A 289 3.06 -24.70 -4.66
CA ASP A 289 4.27 -25.46 -4.34
C ASP A 289 3.91 -26.80 -3.65
N SER A 290 4.81 -27.76 -3.78
CA SER A 290 4.84 -29.07 -3.15
C SER A 290 4.70 -29.09 -1.63
N ILE A 291 4.98 -27.97 -0.96
CA ILE A 291 4.80 -27.84 0.50
C ILE A 291 3.33 -27.73 0.91
N TYR A 292 2.43 -27.35 -0.03
CA TYR A 292 1.02 -27.22 0.25
C TYR A 292 0.31 -28.58 0.22
N ARG A 293 -0.77 -28.69 1.00
CA ARG A 293 -1.58 -29.91 1.05
C ARG A 293 -2.50 -29.97 -0.17
N LYS A 294 -2.59 -31.15 -0.80
CA LYS A 294 -3.57 -31.41 -1.85
C LYS A 294 -4.99 -31.35 -1.28
N THR A 295 -5.85 -30.53 -1.89
CA THR A 295 -7.27 -30.41 -1.59
C THR A 295 -8.07 -30.38 -2.90
N THR A 296 -9.39 -30.16 -2.82
CA THR A 296 -10.23 -29.95 -4.01
C THR A 296 -9.93 -28.63 -4.74
N TRP A 297 -9.38 -27.64 -4.03
CA TRP A 297 -9.12 -26.29 -4.55
C TRP A 297 -7.62 -25.96 -4.66
N CYS A 298 -6.74 -26.79 -4.10
CA CYS A 298 -5.29 -26.58 -4.10
C CYS A 298 -4.58 -27.83 -4.67
N MET A 299 -3.95 -27.65 -5.82
CA MET A 299 -3.17 -28.66 -6.52
C MET A 299 -1.66 -28.38 -6.35
N PRO A 300 -0.99 -29.00 -5.37
CA PRO A 300 0.45 -28.87 -5.21
C PRO A 300 1.20 -29.64 -6.31
N ILE A 301 2.33 -29.10 -6.75
CA ILE A 301 3.27 -29.82 -7.62
C ILE A 301 3.91 -30.95 -6.81
N LYS A 302 3.94 -32.19 -7.33
CA LYS A 302 4.54 -33.32 -6.58
C LYS A 302 6.06 -33.17 -6.45
N LYS A 303 6.67 -33.68 -5.38
CA LYS A 303 8.14 -33.66 -5.25
C LYS A 303 8.76 -34.78 -6.09
N GLU A 304 10.00 -34.59 -6.56
CA GLU A 304 10.74 -35.67 -7.23
C GLU A 304 10.98 -36.88 -6.31
N SER A 305 11.07 -36.63 -4.99
CA SER A 305 11.17 -37.66 -3.96
C SER A 305 9.94 -38.58 -3.88
N ASP A 306 8.81 -38.19 -4.49
CA ASP A 306 7.56 -38.96 -4.45
C ASP A 306 7.52 -40.09 -5.48
N GLY A 307 8.66 -40.41 -6.12
CA GLY A 307 8.77 -41.52 -7.07
C GLY A 307 8.05 -41.24 -8.39
N LEU A 308 8.20 -40.01 -8.92
CA LEU A 308 7.50 -39.58 -10.14
C LEU A 308 7.83 -40.47 -11.33
N THR A 309 6.79 -41.02 -11.95
CA THR A 309 6.90 -41.74 -13.23
C THR A 309 7.09 -40.78 -14.41
N GLY A 310 7.43 -41.28 -15.59
CA GLY A 310 7.77 -40.42 -16.74
C GLY A 310 6.68 -39.41 -17.13
N SER A 311 5.40 -39.77 -17.05
CA SER A 311 4.27 -38.87 -17.29
C SER A 311 4.10 -37.85 -16.16
N ASP A 312 4.26 -38.26 -14.90
CA ASP A 312 4.21 -37.35 -13.74
C ASP A 312 5.30 -36.28 -13.82
N LYS A 313 6.52 -36.64 -14.25
CA LYS A 313 7.62 -35.68 -14.41
C LYS A 313 7.31 -34.62 -15.48
N LYS A 314 6.74 -35.04 -16.62
CA LYS A 314 6.33 -34.11 -17.69
C LYS A 314 5.23 -33.18 -17.21
N PHE A 315 4.21 -33.73 -16.55
CA PHE A 315 3.11 -32.95 -15.99
C PHE A 315 3.60 -31.96 -14.92
N ASN A 316 4.47 -32.38 -14.01
CA ASN A 316 5.07 -31.48 -13.03
C ASN A 316 5.92 -30.37 -13.64
N ASN A 317 6.75 -30.69 -14.64
CA ASN A 317 7.55 -29.67 -15.35
C ASN A 317 6.62 -28.60 -15.96
N TYR A 318 5.51 -29.05 -16.54
CA TYR A 318 4.50 -28.16 -17.09
C TYR A 318 3.84 -27.26 -16.05
N LEU A 319 3.39 -27.84 -14.92
CA LEU A 319 2.84 -27.07 -13.80
C LEU A 319 3.87 -26.09 -13.21
N SER A 320 5.14 -26.51 -13.11
CA SER A 320 6.22 -25.64 -12.64
C SER A 320 6.38 -24.41 -13.51
N LYS A 321 6.32 -24.55 -14.84
CA LYS A 321 6.37 -23.41 -15.78
C LYS A 321 5.20 -22.45 -15.60
N ALA A 322 3.99 -22.98 -15.42
CA ALA A 322 2.82 -22.15 -15.17
C ALA A 322 2.92 -21.43 -13.81
N ARG A 323 3.40 -22.12 -12.77
CA ARG A 323 3.60 -21.55 -11.43
C ARG A 323 4.56 -20.37 -11.41
N VAL A 324 5.57 -20.30 -12.30
CA VAL A 324 6.50 -19.16 -12.40
C VAL A 324 5.76 -17.80 -12.47
N ARG A 325 4.51 -17.76 -12.96
CA ARG A 325 3.70 -16.53 -12.97
C ARG A 325 3.51 -15.91 -11.59
N VAL A 326 3.43 -16.68 -10.50
CA VAL A 326 3.34 -16.12 -9.15
C VAL A 326 4.64 -15.45 -8.72
N GLU A 327 5.78 -15.99 -9.13
CA GLU A 327 7.10 -15.39 -8.90
C GLU A 327 7.25 -14.10 -9.72
N HIS A 328 6.78 -14.08 -10.97
CA HIS A 328 6.69 -12.87 -11.78
C HIS A 328 5.76 -11.82 -11.17
N CYS A 329 4.64 -12.24 -10.58
CA CYS A 329 3.74 -11.34 -9.89
C CYS A 329 4.44 -10.68 -8.69
N PHE A 330 5.23 -11.44 -7.93
CA PHE A 330 6.04 -10.87 -6.84
C PHE A 330 7.09 -9.90 -7.34
N ALA A 331 7.80 -10.25 -8.43
CA ALA A 331 8.79 -9.39 -9.04
C ALA A 331 8.17 -8.09 -9.55
N ALA A 332 7.01 -8.16 -10.21
CA ALA A 332 6.29 -6.98 -10.69
C ALA A 332 5.81 -6.10 -9.53
N LEU A 333 5.18 -6.69 -8.52
CA LEU A 333 4.63 -5.97 -7.37
C LEU A 333 5.74 -5.28 -6.55
N LYS A 334 6.81 -6.01 -6.21
CA LYS A 334 7.93 -5.49 -5.41
C LYS A 334 8.87 -4.60 -6.23
N GLY A 335 9.03 -4.87 -7.53
CA GLY A 335 9.75 -4.00 -8.45
C GLY A 335 9.07 -2.66 -8.65
N ARG A 336 7.72 -2.65 -8.78
CA ARG A 336 6.93 -1.41 -8.87
C ARG A 336 6.91 -0.66 -7.53
N PHE A 337 6.78 -1.39 -6.41
CA PHE A 337 6.74 -0.81 -5.06
C PHE A 337 7.85 -1.35 -4.14
N PRO A 338 9.11 -0.88 -4.31
CA PRO A 338 10.24 -1.31 -3.48
C PRO A 338 10.05 -1.11 -1.97
N SER A 339 9.12 -0.27 -1.53
CA SER A 339 8.78 -0.16 -0.10
C SER A 339 8.42 -1.50 0.55
N LEU A 340 7.91 -2.47 -0.22
CA LEU A 340 7.63 -3.83 0.23
C LEU A 340 8.89 -4.68 0.49
N GLU A 341 10.08 -4.22 0.07
CA GLU A 341 11.37 -4.88 0.33
C GLU A 341 12.00 -4.46 1.67
N GLY A 342 11.32 -3.61 2.46
CA GLY A 342 11.83 -3.17 3.75
C GLY A 342 10.91 -2.16 4.42
N LEU A 343 9.74 -2.62 4.86
CA LEU A 343 8.72 -1.75 5.41
C LEU A 343 9.20 -1.03 6.68
N ARG A 344 9.09 0.30 6.69
CA ARG A 344 9.70 1.19 7.71
C ARG A 344 8.75 1.66 8.82
N TYR A 345 7.52 1.16 8.85
CA TYR A 345 6.58 1.51 9.91
C TYR A 345 6.98 0.81 11.22
N LYS A 346 7.11 1.59 12.30
CA LYS A 346 7.48 1.07 13.61
C LYS A 346 6.37 0.17 14.15
N LEU A 347 6.74 -1.05 14.50
CA LEU A 347 5.87 -2.05 15.12
C LEU A 347 6.21 -2.14 16.60
N ASN A 348 5.44 -1.46 17.44
CA ASN A 348 5.63 -1.47 18.89
C ASN A 348 4.67 -2.45 19.57
N LYS A 349 3.46 -2.58 19.03
CA LYS A 349 2.39 -3.45 19.53
C LYS A 349 1.68 -4.16 18.39
N ARG A 350 0.91 -5.20 18.70
CA ARG A 350 0.26 -6.06 17.70
C ARG A 350 -0.67 -5.29 16.77
N GLU A 351 -1.36 -4.28 17.28
CA GLU A 351 -2.30 -3.47 16.49
C GLU A 351 -1.60 -2.66 15.39
N ASP A 352 -0.29 -2.42 15.52
CA ASP A 352 0.49 -1.71 14.51
C ASP A 352 0.69 -2.54 13.22
N LEU A 353 0.46 -3.86 13.27
CA LEU A 353 0.51 -4.74 12.10
C LEU A 353 -0.51 -4.32 11.03
N GLY A 354 -1.66 -3.77 11.45
CA GLY A 354 -2.68 -3.27 10.55
C GLY A 354 -2.13 -2.25 9.55
N VAL A 355 -1.17 -1.42 9.96
CA VAL A 355 -0.54 -0.42 9.07
C VAL A 355 0.27 -1.08 7.96
N HIS A 356 0.98 -2.16 8.26
CA HIS A 356 1.73 -2.90 7.25
C HIS A 356 0.81 -3.63 6.28
N THR A 357 -0.24 -4.28 6.80
CA THR A 357 -1.27 -4.91 5.98
C THR A 357 -1.96 -3.89 5.08
N ASP A 358 -2.28 -2.70 5.58
CA ASP A 358 -2.86 -1.61 4.79
C ASP A 358 -1.90 -1.12 3.69
N VAL A 359 -0.59 -1.05 3.96
CA VAL A 359 0.41 -0.68 2.94
C VAL A 359 0.48 -1.76 1.85
N LEU A 360 0.47 -3.03 2.23
CA LEU A 360 0.46 -4.12 1.26
C LEU A 360 -0.81 -4.08 0.40
N LYS A 361 -2.00 -3.92 1.02
CA LYS A 361 -3.28 -3.75 0.33
C LYS A 361 -3.27 -2.58 -0.64
N CYS A 362 -2.66 -1.46 -0.24
CA CYS A 362 -2.48 -0.30 -1.11
C CYS A 362 -1.62 -0.64 -2.33
N CYS A 363 -0.47 -1.29 -2.12
CA CYS A 363 0.41 -1.70 -3.22
C CYS A 363 -0.25 -2.72 -4.15
N THR A 364 -0.99 -3.71 -3.63
CA THR A 364 -1.69 -4.71 -4.46
C THR A 364 -2.83 -4.08 -5.26
N THR A 365 -3.60 -3.17 -4.65
CA THR A 365 -4.65 -2.40 -5.33
C THR A 365 -4.06 -1.55 -6.45
N LEU A 366 -2.99 -0.80 -6.18
CA LEU A 366 -2.33 0.03 -7.19
C LEU A 366 -1.67 -0.79 -8.29
N HIS A 367 -1.11 -1.96 -7.96
CA HIS A 367 -0.54 -2.88 -8.96
C HIS A 367 -1.61 -3.36 -9.94
N ASN A 368 -2.76 -3.83 -9.42
CA ASN A 368 -3.88 -4.24 -10.27
C ASN A 368 -4.50 -3.06 -11.04
N PHE A 369 -4.61 -1.87 -10.43
CA PHE A 369 -5.02 -0.65 -11.12
C PHE A 369 -4.11 -0.36 -12.32
N CYS A 370 -2.79 -0.42 -12.12
CA CYS A 370 -1.82 -0.18 -13.20
C CYS A 370 -1.85 -1.29 -14.26
N LEU A 371 -2.12 -2.55 -13.90
CA LEU A 371 -2.32 -3.62 -14.88
C LEU A 371 -3.47 -3.33 -15.84
N GLN A 372 -4.52 -2.66 -15.36
CA GLN A 372 -5.70 -2.35 -16.15
C GLN A 372 -5.56 -1.05 -16.96
N HIS A 373 -4.85 -0.05 -16.43
CA HIS A 373 -4.90 1.33 -16.95
C HIS A 373 -3.55 1.93 -17.38
N ASP A 374 -2.43 1.24 -17.13
CA ASP A 374 -1.08 1.68 -17.46
C ASP A 374 -0.50 0.94 -18.68
N VAL A 375 0.68 1.34 -19.14
CA VAL A 375 1.33 0.71 -20.30
C VAL A 375 1.94 -0.65 -19.90
N PRO A 376 1.60 -1.76 -20.59
CA PRO A 376 2.08 -3.11 -20.22
C PRO A 376 3.60 -3.27 -20.24
N ALA A 377 4.31 -2.60 -21.16
CA ALA A 377 5.76 -2.68 -21.32
C ALA A 377 6.54 -2.41 -20.01
N PHE A 378 5.99 -1.55 -19.13
CA PHE A 378 6.65 -1.18 -17.88
C PHE A 378 6.70 -2.31 -16.85
N ILE A 379 5.80 -3.29 -16.94
CA ILE A 379 5.80 -4.44 -16.03
C ILE A 379 7.05 -5.29 -16.27
N GLY A 380 7.43 -5.46 -17.54
CA GLY A 380 8.67 -6.14 -17.92
C GLY A 380 9.90 -5.47 -17.30
N GLU A 381 9.98 -4.14 -17.39
CA GLU A 381 11.08 -3.37 -16.76
C GLU A 381 11.17 -3.60 -15.25
N TYR A 382 10.05 -3.57 -14.53
CA TYR A 382 10.04 -3.78 -13.08
C TYR A 382 10.47 -5.19 -12.69
N ILE A 383 10.03 -6.19 -13.46
CA ILE A 383 10.41 -7.57 -13.23
C ILE A 383 11.90 -7.75 -13.50
N ASP A 384 12.41 -7.25 -14.63
CA ASP A 384 13.83 -7.34 -14.97
C ASP A 384 14.72 -6.66 -13.93
N GLN A 385 14.38 -5.41 -13.53
CA GLN A 385 15.12 -4.69 -12.48
C GLN A 385 15.10 -5.44 -11.14
N PHE A 386 13.95 -6.00 -10.77
CA PHE A 386 13.83 -6.79 -9.55
C PHE A 386 14.67 -8.06 -9.63
N CYS A 387 14.56 -8.82 -10.72
CA CYS A 387 15.34 -10.03 -10.93
C CYS A 387 16.85 -9.72 -10.90
N LYS A 388 17.31 -8.69 -11.61
CA LYS A 388 18.71 -8.21 -11.63
C LYS A 388 19.25 -7.90 -10.24
N LYS A 389 18.44 -7.24 -9.41
CA LYS A 389 18.82 -6.91 -8.03
C LYS A 389 18.96 -8.16 -7.14
N HIS A 390 18.17 -9.20 -7.41
CA HIS A 390 18.08 -10.42 -6.59
C HIS A 390 18.81 -11.63 -7.21
N GLU A 391 19.64 -11.43 -8.25
CA GLU A 391 20.38 -12.51 -8.91
C GLU A 391 21.39 -13.18 -7.98
N ALA A 392 22.12 -12.39 -7.18
CA ALA A 392 23.14 -12.89 -6.25
C ALA A 392 22.54 -13.70 -5.09
N ASP A 393 21.27 -13.49 -4.78
CA ASP A 393 20.58 -14.09 -3.63
C ASP A 393 19.94 -15.45 -3.97
N GLY A 394 20.14 -15.95 -5.20
CA GLY A 394 19.59 -17.23 -5.68
C GLY A 394 18.05 -17.32 -5.61
N THR A 395 17.38 -16.17 -5.50
CA THR A 395 15.95 -16.10 -5.16
C THR A 395 15.04 -16.30 -6.37
N PHE A 396 15.58 -16.20 -7.59
CA PHE A 396 14.84 -16.41 -8.84
C PHE A 396 15.56 -17.40 -9.76
N HIS A 397 14.83 -18.41 -10.22
CA HIS A 397 15.32 -19.39 -11.18
C HIS A 397 15.54 -18.77 -12.56
N GLU A 398 16.49 -19.29 -13.33
CA GLU A 398 16.80 -18.92 -14.71
C GLU A 398 15.56 -18.91 -15.64
N ALA A 399 14.56 -19.75 -15.35
CA ALA A 399 13.26 -19.82 -16.04
C ALA A 399 12.41 -18.52 -15.95
N VAL A 400 12.68 -17.66 -14.97
CA VAL A 400 11.99 -16.38 -14.78
C VAL A 400 12.40 -15.38 -15.87
N ARG A 401 13.62 -15.48 -16.41
CA ARG A 401 14.15 -14.58 -17.45
C ARG A 401 13.69 -14.95 -18.86
N SER A 402 13.59 -16.25 -19.19
CA SER A 402 13.32 -16.68 -20.58
C SER A 402 11.88 -16.43 -21.04
N TYR A 403 10.92 -16.38 -20.11
CA TYR A 403 9.50 -16.35 -20.47
C TYR A 403 8.97 -14.99 -20.96
N TYR A 404 9.74 -13.91 -20.80
CA TYR A 404 9.41 -12.60 -21.39
C TYR A 404 9.92 -12.43 -22.83
N ALA A 405 10.82 -13.29 -23.29
CA ALA A 405 11.23 -13.31 -24.69
C ALA A 405 10.19 -13.99 -25.59
N ASP A 406 9.39 -14.91 -25.03
CA ASP A 406 8.39 -15.71 -25.77
C ASP A 406 6.95 -15.16 -25.67
N ALA A 407 6.70 -14.18 -24.80
CA ALA A 407 5.41 -13.51 -24.75
C ALA A 407 5.45 -12.36 -25.76
N ASP A 408 4.65 -12.45 -26.83
CA ASP A 408 4.32 -11.38 -27.79
C ASP A 408 3.73 -10.14 -27.09
N ILE A 409 4.55 -9.45 -26.31
CA ILE A 409 4.38 -8.06 -25.94
C ILE A 409 5.43 -7.38 -26.80
N ASP A 410 4.96 -6.76 -27.88
CA ASP A 410 5.71 -6.06 -28.92
C ASP A 410 6.51 -4.87 -28.32
N ALA A 411 7.54 -5.18 -27.53
CA ALA A 411 8.37 -4.24 -26.78
C ALA A 411 9.70 -3.93 -27.49
N ASN A 412 9.92 -4.50 -28.68
CA ASN A 412 11.19 -4.39 -29.40
C ASN A 412 11.33 -3.14 -30.27
N ALA A 413 10.31 -2.26 -30.35
CA ALA A 413 10.39 -1.07 -31.21
C ALA A 413 11.01 0.18 -30.53
N GLU A 414 11.12 0.23 -29.19
CA GLU A 414 11.64 1.42 -28.49
C GLU A 414 12.86 1.14 -27.58
N TYR A 415 13.35 -0.10 -27.55
CA TYR A 415 14.40 -0.53 -26.61
C TYR A 415 15.81 0.01 -26.98
N GLU A 416 16.07 0.31 -28.25
CA GLU A 416 17.43 0.66 -28.73
C GLU A 416 17.89 2.10 -28.44
N ASN A 417 17.04 2.96 -27.85
CA ASN A 417 17.40 4.38 -27.62
C ASN A 417 17.18 4.88 -26.19
N SER A 418 17.23 4.01 -25.17
CA SER A 418 17.04 4.42 -23.76
C SER A 418 18.33 4.96 -23.11
N PRO A 419 18.43 6.24 -22.70
CA PRO A 419 19.62 6.84 -22.09
C PRO A 419 19.85 6.45 -20.61
N LEU A 420 19.24 5.37 -20.13
CA LEU A 420 19.10 5.07 -18.70
C LEU A 420 20.22 4.21 -18.09
N LEU A 421 21.21 3.78 -18.88
CA LEU A 421 22.36 3.01 -18.35
C LEU A 421 23.28 3.84 -17.43
N ASP A 422 23.29 5.17 -17.53
CA ASP A 422 24.31 5.99 -16.87
C ASP A 422 23.95 6.50 -15.46
N PHE A 423 22.68 6.46 -15.04
CA PHE A 423 22.28 7.09 -13.76
C PHE A 423 22.31 6.16 -12.53
N TYR A 424 22.29 4.84 -12.74
CA TYR A 424 22.29 3.85 -11.65
C TYR A 424 23.66 3.19 -11.41
N GLY A 425 24.68 3.51 -12.23
CA GLY A 425 26.05 3.00 -12.08
C GLY A 425 26.92 3.72 -11.03
N ALA A 426 26.45 4.81 -10.42
CA ALA A 426 27.26 5.65 -9.53
C ALA A 426 26.95 5.45 -8.04
N THR A 427 27.02 4.23 -7.51
CA THR A 427 27.17 4.01 -6.05
C THR A 427 28.11 2.89 -5.64
N ASN A 428 28.90 2.31 -6.55
CA ASN A 428 29.97 1.37 -6.16
C ASN A 428 31.33 2.03 -6.37
N GLY A 429 31.80 2.72 -5.33
CA GLY A 429 33.12 3.33 -5.32
C GLY A 429 33.14 4.59 -4.47
N VAL A 430 33.30 4.45 -3.16
CA VAL A 430 33.97 5.48 -2.37
C VAL A 430 35.19 4.79 -1.77
N PRO A 431 36.39 5.41 -1.82
CA PRO A 431 37.57 4.90 -1.13
C PRO A 431 37.34 4.67 0.36
#